data_AF-A0A1G6S3H4-F1
#
_entry.id   AF-A0A1G6S3H4-F1
#
_cell.length_a   1.000
_cell.length_b   1.000
_cell.length_c   1.000
_cell.angle_alpha   90.00
_cell.angle_beta   90.00
_cell.angle_gamma   90.00
#
_symmetry.space_group_name_H-M   'P 1'
#
loop_
_entity.id
_entity.type
_entity.pdbx_description
1 polymer ?
#
loop_
_entity_poly.entity_id
_entity_poly.type
_entity_poly.pdbx_seq_one_letter_code
_entity_poly.pdbx_strand_id
1 'polypeptide(L)'
;MKLTLASVLVVATVLTGVTGCVAGPDPEKSEFAGRAPLASCGELKLAQGESVPAQAWDCLEAGVATGAEFVVAKLTTEGDPITYYFRVGPKIGGVDIFIDSTQDKWGSGKWDRRLCTGEDFATIIAGCVATFVPVEG
;
A
#
# COMPACT_ATOMS: atom_id res chain seq x y z
N MET A 1 71.10 10.90 -30.64
CA MET A 1 71.81 10.24 -29.52
C MET A 1 70.75 9.77 -28.52
N LYS A 2 70.74 8.46 -28.24
CA LYS A 2 70.02 7.72 -27.18
C LYS A 2 68.48 7.64 -27.23
N LEU A 3 68.01 6.48 -27.75
CA LEU A 3 66.76 5.84 -27.34
C LEU A 3 66.88 5.37 -25.88
N THR A 4 65.80 5.47 -25.12
CA THR A 4 65.58 4.63 -23.93
C THR A 4 64.12 4.24 -23.87
N LEU A 5 63.85 2.94 -24.04
CA LEU A 5 62.56 2.31 -23.76
C LEU A 5 62.34 2.31 -22.24
N ALA A 6 61.17 2.75 -21.79
CA ALA A 6 60.68 2.49 -20.44
C ALA A 6 59.41 1.63 -20.56
N SER A 7 59.48 0.45 -19.97
CA SER A 7 58.44 -0.57 -19.93
C SER A 7 57.10 -0.03 -19.45
N VAL A 8 56.05 -0.19 -20.26
CA VAL A 8 54.67 0.12 -19.86
C VAL A 8 54.16 -1.02 -18.99
N LEU A 9 54.09 -0.79 -17.68
CA LEU A 9 53.40 -1.67 -16.74
C LEU A 9 51.90 -1.46 -16.92
N VAL A 10 51.21 -2.41 -17.55
CA VAL A 10 49.74 -2.40 -17.64
C VAL A 10 49.19 -2.81 -16.27
N VAL A 11 48.84 -1.81 -15.45
CA VAL A 11 48.07 -2.03 -14.22
C VAL A 11 46.61 -2.17 -14.62
N ALA A 12 46.13 -3.41 -14.70
CA ALA A 12 44.71 -3.70 -14.87
C ALA A 12 43.98 -3.41 -13.55
N THR A 13 43.47 -2.19 -13.41
CA THR A 13 42.63 -1.80 -12.29
C THR A 13 41.27 -2.49 -12.43
N VAL A 14 41.10 -3.62 -11.75
CA VAL A 14 39.79 -4.28 -11.61
C VAL A 14 38.93 -3.40 -10.70
N LEU A 15 38.09 -2.54 -11.28
CA LEU A 15 37.01 -1.88 -10.55
C LEU A 15 35.95 -2.93 -10.22
N THR A 16 36.04 -3.52 -9.04
CA THR A 16 34.91 -4.22 -8.41
C THR A 16 33.82 -3.20 -8.08
N GLY A 17 32.82 -3.10 -8.95
CA GLY A 17 31.61 -2.32 -8.70
C GLY A 17 30.88 -2.89 -7.49
N VAL A 18 30.83 -2.11 -6.41
CA VAL A 18 29.89 -2.33 -5.30
C VAL A 18 28.48 -2.03 -5.82
N THR A 19 27.76 -3.05 -6.24
CA THR A 19 26.31 -2.99 -6.45
C THR A 19 25.64 -2.84 -5.09
N GLY A 20 25.60 -1.62 -4.58
CA GLY A 20 24.70 -1.26 -3.50
C GLY A 20 23.26 -1.50 -3.97
N CYS A 21 22.48 -2.21 -3.17
CA CYS A 21 21.04 -2.32 -3.38
C CYS A 21 20.43 -0.92 -3.23
N VAL A 22 20.27 -0.19 -4.33
CA VAL A 22 19.37 0.97 -4.36
C VAL A 22 17.97 0.41 -4.15
N ALA A 23 17.40 0.66 -2.98
CA ALA A 23 15.98 0.46 -2.75
C ALA A 23 15.24 1.31 -3.80
N GLY A 24 14.68 0.65 -4.80
CA GLY A 24 13.87 1.30 -5.83
C GLY A 24 12.64 1.98 -5.22
N PRO A 25 11.91 2.77 -6.01
CA PRO A 25 10.65 3.36 -5.56
C PRO A 25 9.68 2.25 -5.11
N ASP A 26 9.02 2.47 -3.98
CA ASP A 26 7.91 1.64 -3.48
C ASP A 26 6.81 1.60 -4.57
N PRO A 27 6.59 0.45 -5.23
CA PRO A 27 5.69 0.38 -6.38
C PRO A 27 4.24 0.60 -5.97
N GLU A 28 3.81 0.09 -4.82
CA GLU A 28 2.46 0.29 -4.29
C GLU A 28 2.21 1.76 -3.96
N LYS A 29 3.19 2.44 -3.35
CA LYS A 29 3.12 3.90 -3.14
C LYS A 29 3.00 4.67 -4.45
N SER A 30 3.77 4.25 -5.45
CA SER A 30 3.78 4.89 -6.78
C SER A 30 2.44 4.70 -7.49
N GLU A 31 1.86 3.51 -7.41
CA GLU A 31 0.53 3.23 -7.93
C GLU A 31 -0.55 4.02 -7.19
N PHE A 32 -0.49 4.08 -5.86
CA PHE A 32 -1.39 4.89 -5.05
C PHE A 32 -1.33 6.37 -5.45
N ALA A 33 -0.13 6.92 -5.62
CA ALA A 33 0.05 8.32 -6.02
C ALA A 33 -0.46 8.60 -7.45
N GLY A 34 -0.36 7.62 -8.35
CA GLY A 34 -0.80 7.73 -9.74
C GLY A 34 -2.27 7.41 -9.98
N ARG A 35 -3.02 6.96 -8.96
CA ARG A 35 -4.41 6.52 -9.12
C ARG A 35 -5.35 7.68 -9.44
N ALA A 36 -6.41 7.39 -10.19
CA ALA A 36 -7.50 8.34 -10.36
C ALA A 36 -8.27 8.54 -9.04
N PRO A 37 -8.64 9.77 -8.67
CA PRO A 37 -9.49 10.01 -7.50
C PRO A 37 -10.90 9.42 -7.74
N LEU A 38 -11.55 9.00 -6.66
CA LEU A 38 -12.93 8.49 -6.64
C LEU A 38 -13.79 9.35 -5.72
N ALA A 39 -15.11 9.19 -5.79
CA ALA A 39 -16.01 9.84 -4.85
C ALA A 39 -15.69 9.38 -3.41
N SER A 40 -15.59 10.30 -2.47
CA SER A 40 -15.26 9.97 -1.09
C SER A 40 -16.51 9.51 -0.33
N CYS A 41 -16.36 8.42 0.42
CA CYS A 41 -17.30 7.95 1.44
C CYS A 41 -16.93 8.43 2.84
N GLY A 42 -15.97 9.35 2.96
CA GLY A 42 -15.47 9.87 4.22
C GLY A 42 -14.23 9.14 4.73
N GLU A 43 -13.85 9.53 5.95
CA GLU A 43 -12.70 8.99 6.68
C GLU A 43 -13.13 8.65 8.10
N LEU A 44 -12.66 7.51 8.61
CA LEU A 44 -12.86 7.09 9.99
C LEU A 44 -11.51 6.85 10.67
N LYS A 45 -11.37 7.37 11.90
CA LYS A 45 -10.22 7.08 12.75
C LYS A 45 -10.70 6.22 13.91
N LEU A 46 -10.14 5.02 14.01
CA LEU A 46 -10.46 4.06 15.04
C LEU A 46 -9.43 4.15 16.17
N ALA A 47 -9.93 4.29 17.39
CA ALA A 47 -9.16 3.98 18.58
C ALA A 47 -8.93 2.46 18.71
N GLN A 48 -8.05 2.06 19.63
CA GLN A 48 -7.82 0.64 19.89
C GLN A 48 -9.11 -0.05 20.39
N GLY A 49 -9.44 -1.19 19.79
CA GLY A 49 -10.63 -1.97 20.12
C GLY A 49 -11.92 -1.49 19.45
N GLU A 50 -11.89 -0.38 18.71
CA GLU A 50 -13.04 0.06 17.92
C GLU A 50 -13.15 -0.72 16.60
N SER A 51 -14.38 -0.79 16.09
CA SER A 51 -14.71 -1.43 14.83
C SER A 51 -15.34 -0.43 13.88
N VAL A 52 -15.22 -0.69 12.58
CA VAL A 52 -15.89 0.11 11.56
C VAL A 52 -17.39 -0.21 11.62
N PRO A 53 -18.27 0.81 11.82
CA PRO A 53 -19.70 0.58 11.84
C PRO A 53 -20.21 0.02 10.52
N ALA A 54 -21.18 -0.91 10.58
CA ALA A 54 -21.73 -1.55 9.38
C ALA A 54 -22.18 -0.51 8.34
N GLN A 55 -22.88 0.55 8.76
CA GLN A 55 -23.37 1.60 7.86
C GLN A 55 -22.27 2.44 7.18
N ALA A 56 -21.03 2.38 7.66
CA ALA A 56 -19.92 3.08 7.01
C ALA A 56 -19.55 2.43 5.66
N TRP A 57 -19.92 1.16 5.46
CA TRP A 57 -19.67 0.43 4.23
C TRP A 57 -20.73 0.67 3.15
N ASP A 58 -21.94 1.11 3.52
CA ASP A 58 -23.07 1.31 2.60
C ASP A 58 -22.73 2.25 1.43
N CYS A 59 -22.01 3.33 1.72
CA CYS A 59 -21.56 4.26 0.69
C CYS A 59 -20.60 3.58 -0.30
N LEU A 60 -19.69 2.76 0.22
CA LEU A 60 -18.74 2.04 -0.61
C LEU A 60 -19.47 0.99 -1.45
N GLU A 61 -20.45 0.27 -0.90
CA GLU A 61 -21.29 -0.67 -1.65
C GLU A 61 -22.07 0.02 -2.78
N ALA A 62 -22.72 1.15 -2.47
CA ALA A 62 -23.45 1.95 -3.45
C ALA A 62 -22.53 2.47 -4.58
N GLY A 63 -21.24 2.64 -4.27
CA GLY A 63 -20.20 3.06 -5.20
C GLY A 63 -19.68 1.96 -6.13
N VAL A 64 -20.11 0.71 -6.04
CA VAL A 64 -19.55 -0.39 -6.87
C VAL A 64 -19.68 -0.11 -8.37
N ALA A 65 -20.81 0.47 -8.81
CA ALA A 65 -21.04 0.76 -10.22
C ALA A 65 -20.37 2.07 -10.71
N THR A 66 -20.13 3.03 -9.82
CA THR A 66 -19.73 4.41 -10.16
C THR A 66 -18.32 4.77 -9.72
N GLY A 67 -17.79 4.05 -8.74
CA GLY A 67 -16.51 4.29 -8.10
C GLY A 67 -16.64 5.08 -6.80
N ALA A 68 -16.08 4.54 -5.71
CA ALA A 68 -16.01 5.20 -4.42
C ALA A 68 -14.75 4.81 -3.63
N GLU A 69 -14.31 5.69 -2.72
CA GLU A 69 -13.17 5.47 -1.81
C GLU A 69 -13.58 5.79 -0.36
N PHE A 70 -13.33 4.85 0.54
CA PHE A 70 -13.51 5.01 1.99
C PHE A 70 -12.16 4.86 2.70
N VAL A 71 -11.86 5.75 3.63
CA VAL A 71 -10.57 5.77 4.34
C VAL A 71 -10.76 5.38 5.79
N VAL A 72 -9.94 4.46 6.29
CA VAL A 72 -9.91 4.10 7.70
C VAL A 72 -8.48 4.18 8.21
N ALA A 73 -8.25 4.92 9.28
CA ALA A 73 -7.00 4.84 10.04
C ALA A 73 -7.26 4.09 11.34
N LYS A 74 -6.45 3.07 11.63
CA LYS A 74 -6.52 2.34 12.91
C LYS A 74 -5.16 2.36 13.60
N LEU A 75 -5.17 2.33 14.93
CA LEU A 75 -3.95 2.21 15.71
C LEU A 75 -3.51 0.75 15.83
N THR A 76 -2.20 0.51 15.76
CA THR A 76 -1.57 -0.73 16.23
C THR A 76 -1.63 -0.81 17.76
N THR A 77 -1.19 -1.94 18.33
CA THR A 77 -1.07 -2.12 19.79
C THR A 77 -0.14 -1.08 20.42
N GLU A 78 0.93 -0.71 19.71
CA GLU A 78 1.92 0.29 20.10
C GLU A 78 1.44 1.73 19.90
N GLY A 79 0.28 1.91 19.26
CA GLY A 79 -0.35 3.21 19.02
C GLY A 79 0.10 3.91 17.74
N ASP A 80 0.88 3.25 16.88
CA ASP A 80 1.23 3.80 15.57
C ASP A 80 0.05 3.59 14.59
N PRO A 81 -0.29 4.57 13.73
CA PRO A 81 -1.41 4.44 12.81
C PRO A 81 -1.05 3.65 11.55
N ILE A 82 -1.99 2.85 11.07
CA ILE A 82 -2.02 2.29 9.71
C ILE A 82 -3.26 2.84 9.01
N THR A 83 -3.10 3.39 7.80
CA THR A 83 -4.20 3.93 6.99
C THR A 83 -4.57 2.97 5.86
N TYR A 84 -5.85 2.71 5.70
CA TYR A 84 -6.43 1.84 4.68
C TYR A 84 -7.31 2.68 3.76
N TYR A 85 -7.12 2.53 2.46
CA TYR A 85 -7.94 3.16 1.42
C TYR A 85 -8.70 2.08 0.67
N PHE A 86 -9.96 1.88 1.02
CA PHE A 86 -10.85 0.91 0.39
C PHE A 86 -11.50 1.54 -0.84
N ARG A 87 -11.38 0.88 -1.99
CA ARG A 87 -11.83 1.39 -3.27
C ARG A 87 -12.68 0.35 -3.99
N VAL A 88 -13.77 0.82 -4.59
CA VAL A 88 -14.59 0.03 -5.52
C VAL A 88 -14.80 0.81 -6.81
N GLY A 89 -15.31 0.15 -7.84
CA GLY A 89 -15.74 0.79 -9.07
C GLY A 89 -15.86 -0.17 -10.25
N PRO A 90 -16.32 0.30 -11.42
CA PRO A 90 -16.64 -0.55 -12.56
C PRO A 90 -15.44 -1.30 -13.17
N LYS A 91 -14.21 -0.94 -12.80
CA LYS A 91 -12.97 -1.60 -13.23
C LYS A 91 -12.27 -2.38 -12.11
N ILE A 92 -12.91 -2.47 -10.94
CA ILE A 92 -12.37 -3.15 -9.76
C ILE A 92 -13.26 -4.35 -9.47
N GLY A 93 -12.70 -5.56 -9.60
CA GLY A 93 -13.44 -6.83 -9.43
C GLY A 93 -13.72 -7.21 -7.97
N GLY A 94 -13.96 -6.24 -7.09
CA GLY A 94 -14.08 -6.42 -5.64
C GLY A 94 -13.77 -5.12 -4.89
N VAL A 95 -13.12 -5.23 -3.72
CA VAL A 95 -12.60 -4.11 -2.94
C VAL A 95 -11.08 -4.07 -3.06
N ASP A 96 -10.55 -3.04 -3.72
CA ASP A 96 -9.13 -2.76 -3.83
C ASP A 96 -8.68 -1.93 -2.62
N ILE A 97 -7.62 -2.36 -1.95
CA ILE A 97 -7.16 -1.79 -0.68
C ILE A 97 -5.73 -1.34 -0.86
N PHE A 98 -5.47 -0.05 -0.69
CA PHE A 98 -4.11 0.44 -0.44
C PHE A 98 -3.89 0.57 1.05
N ILE A 99 -2.75 0.10 1.53
CA ILE A 99 -2.41 0.04 2.95
C ILE A 99 -1.14 0.88 3.14
N ASP A 100 -1.24 1.95 3.91
CA ASP A 100 -0.12 2.79 4.31
C ASP A 100 0.31 2.43 5.74
N SER A 101 1.36 1.62 5.85
CA SER A 101 2.01 1.28 7.11
C SER A 101 3.29 2.10 7.33
N THR A 102 3.50 3.21 6.62
CA THR A 102 4.75 3.99 6.73
C THR A 102 4.93 4.68 8.08
N GLN A 103 3.85 4.80 8.86
CA GLN A 103 3.88 5.33 10.23
C GLN A 103 4.00 4.24 11.31
N ASP A 104 3.86 2.96 10.93
CA ASP A 104 4.05 1.82 11.83
C ASP A 104 5.55 1.49 11.94
N LYS A 105 6.16 1.91 13.05
CA LYS A 105 7.61 1.82 13.26
C LYS A 105 8.08 0.38 13.43
N TRP A 106 7.21 -0.50 13.88
CA TRP A 106 7.53 -1.90 14.19
C TRP A 106 6.98 -2.88 13.15
N GLY A 107 6.09 -2.41 12.27
CA GLY A 107 5.57 -3.17 11.14
C GLY A 107 6.44 -3.09 9.88
N SER A 108 5.77 -3.17 8.73
CA SER A 108 6.46 -3.22 7.42
C SER A 108 7.15 -1.90 7.06
N GLY A 109 6.65 -0.77 7.57
CA GLY A 109 7.12 0.57 7.21
C GLY A 109 6.89 0.93 5.73
N LYS A 110 6.01 0.21 5.03
CA LYS A 110 5.84 0.27 3.57
C LYS A 110 4.38 0.39 3.16
N TRP A 111 4.17 0.71 1.89
CA TRP A 111 2.86 0.53 1.27
C TRP A 111 2.63 -0.95 0.89
N ASP A 112 1.37 -1.37 0.90
CA ASP A 112 0.92 -2.66 0.35
C ASP A 112 -0.40 -2.45 -0.41
N ARG A 113 -0.74 -3.39 -1.30
CA ARG A 113 -2.00 -3.39 -2.04
C ARG A 113 -2.64 -4.78 -2.05
N ARG A 114 -3.94 -4.83 -1.77
CA ARG A 114 -4.71 -6.07 -1.72
C ARG A 114 -6.03 -5.92 -2.46
N LEU A 115 -6.36 -6.88 -3.32
CA LEU A 115 -7.68 -6.99 -3.92
C LEU A 115 -8.46 -8.08 -3.19
N CYS A 116 -9.50 -7.67 -2.47
CA CYS A 116 -10.45 -8.59 -1.85
C CYS A 116 -11.58 -8.90 -2.83
N THR A 117 -11.84 -10.19 -3.04
CA THR A 117 -12.90 -10.69 -3.95
C THR A 117 -13.81 -11.68 -3.22
N GLY A 118 -15.02 -11.89 -3.72
CA GLY A 118 -16.03 -12.74 -3.10
C GLY A 118 -17.30 -12.80 -3.94
N GLU A 119 -18.28 -13.57 -3.49
CA GLU A 119 -19.56 -13.77 -4.21
C GLU A 119 -20.45 -12.51 -4.18
N ASP A 120 -20.43 -11.78 -3.07
CA ASP A 120 -21.11 -10.50 -2.90
C ASP A 120 -20.30 -9.55 -1.99
N PHE A 121 -20.75 -8.29 -1.91
CA PHE A 121 -20.06 -7.26 -1.14
C PHE A 121 -20.01 -7.59 0.35
N ALA A 122 -21.11 -8.07 0.93
CA ALA A 122 -21.19 -8.45 2.34
C ALA A 122 -20.16 -9.54 2.70
N THR A 123 -20.01 -10.55 1.84
CA THR A 123 -19.03 -11.64 1.99
C THR A 123 -17.59 -11.11 1.88
N ILE A 124 -17.35 -10.16 0.98
CA ILE A 124 -16.04 -9.48 0.87
C ILE A 124 -15.70 -8.75 2.17
N ILE A 125 -16.67 -7.99 2.71
CA ILE A 125 -16.50 -7.22 3.95
C ILE A 125 -16.25 -8.14 5.15
N ALA A 126 -17.12 -9.11 5.38
CA ALA A 126 -17.04 -10.02 6.52
C ALA A 126 -15.85 -11.00 6.44
N GLY A 127 -15.31 -11.24 5.24
CA GLY A 127 -14.18 -12.14 5.01
C GLY A 127 -12.85 -11.38 4.91
N CYS A 128 -12.45 -11.10 3.67
CA CYS A 128 -11.13 -10.56 3.36
C CYS A 128 -10.88 -9.19 4.02
N VAL A 129 -11.84 -8.26 3.97
CA VAL A 129 -11.67 -6.91 4.55
C VAL A 129 -11.56 -6.96 6.08
N ALA A 130 -12.31 -7.84 6.74
CA ALA A 130 -12.25 -8.03 8.19
C ALA A 130 -10.86 -8.49 8.70
N THR A 131 -9.99 -8.99 7.83
CA THR A 131 -8.59 -9.28 8.18
C THR A 131 -7.72 -8.02 8.30
N PHE A 132 -8.15 -6.91 7.71
CA PHE A 132 -7.43 -5.64 7.69
C PHE A 132 -7.96 -4.63 8.70
N VAL A 133 -9.28 -4.55 8.90
CA VAL A 133 -9.92 -3.67 9.90
C VAL A 133 -11.03 -4.44 10.61
N PRO A 134 -11.24 -4.24 11.93
CA PRO A 134 -12.38 -4.84 12.61
C PRO A 134 -13.69 -4.26 12.05
N VAL A 135 -14.65 -5.12 11.75
CA VAL A 135 -15.96 -4.74 11.23
C VAL A 135 -17.03 -5.07 12.27
N GLU A 136 -17.94 -4.14 12.53
CA GLU A 136 -19.11 -4.43 13.37
C GLU A 136 -20.04 -5.41 12.64
N GLY A 137 -20.44 -6.47 13.36
CA GLY A 137 -21.33 -7.52 12.84
C GLY A 137 -22.81 -7.24 13.10
#